data_AF-A0AAN8PQV3-F1
#
_entry.id   AF-A0AAN8PQV3-F1
#
_cell.length_a   1.000
_cell.length_b   1.000
_cell.length_c   1.000
_cell.angle_alpha   90.00
_cell.angle_beta   90.00
_cell.angle_gamma   90.00
#
_symmetry.space_group_name_H-M   'P 1'
#
loop_
_entity.id
_entity.type
_entity.pdbx_description
1 polymer ?
#
loop_
_entity_poly.entity_id
_entity_poly.type
_entity_poly.pdbx_seq_one_letter_code
_entity_poly.pdbx_strand_id
1 'polypeptide(L)'
;MLRVCFLMLKLPLVLVVVMVLFSLYQIICSVTMTTTYNHNEPYMEPEIRHTTLLPNTRLLFPAIRNMTFNKNISLIGKMQTTYFDDMSYSNLFMYFQPIITPDERNFMLLTFDTFIRACQSANITYFLYGGTLLGAYRHHGIIPWDDDIDVMLNYSQKQTIRTVLSNIPNFGLFSPYKRQWKFYHKGLTTLKTKPYRWPFIDIFLFGENDTHIWDNIPHYKEDFVYKKSDVFPLQYRPFEEALLPVPCYILNVLVTNYLIHVCSTTNYLHKIEAGSPSIYKKNVSCKKLYAIYPFVFRHQTSDSVVESLKMNGRTIRSMTLPKYY
;
A
#
# COMPACT_ATOMS: atom_id res chain seq x y z
N MET A 1 51.52 -41.00 32.63
CA MET A 1 51.08 -39.80 31.88
C MET A 1 49.60 -39.95 31.54
N LEU A 2 48.83 -38.90 31.83
CA LEU A 2 47.38 -38.64 31.66
C LEU A 2 46.70 -39.30 30.43
N ARG A 3 45.56 -40.00 30.53
CA ARG A 3 44.13 -39.66 30.84
C ARG A 3 43.30 -39.77 29.54
N VAL A 4 42.46 -40.80 29.47
CA VAL A 4 41.44 -41.01 28.42
C VAL A 4 40.11 -40.41 28.87
N CYS A 5 39.40 -39.86 27.89
CA CYS A 5 38.12 -39.15 27.88
C CYS A 5 37.02 -39.62 28.85
N PHE A 6 36.48 -38.66 29.61
CA PHE A 6 35.08 -38.63 30.02
C PHE A 6 34.63 -37.15 30.04
N LEU A 7 33.93 -36.71 29.00
CA LEU A 7 33.15 -35.48 29.03
C LEU A 7 31.73 -35.84 28.59
N MET A 8 30.92 -36.30 29.54
CA MET A 8 29.49 -36.50 29.33
C MET A 8 28.81 -35.14 29.27
N LEU A 9 28.07 -34.89 28.19
CA LEU A 9 27.18 -33.74 28.02
C LEU A 9 26.17 -33.70 29.18
N LYS A 10 26.28 -32.69 30.05
CA LYS A 10 25.14 -32.24 30.86
C LYS A 10 24.33 -31.27 30.01
N LEU A 11 23.37 -31.78 29.23
CA LEU A 11 22.27 -30.93 28.76
C LEU A 11 21.45 -30.51 30.00
N PRO A 12 21.15 -29.22 30.19
CA PRO A 12 20.30 -28.80 31.30
C PRO A 12 18.91 -29.40 31.14
N LEU A 13 18.33 -29.92 32.23
CA LEU A 13 17.01 -30.56 32.28
C LEU A 13 15.91 -29.69 31.61
N VAL A 14 16.08 -28.37 31.66
CA VAL A 14 15.21 -27.37 31.01
C VAL A 14 15.17 -27.52 29.48
N LEU A 15 16.31 -27.81 28.83
CA LEU A 15 16.36 -27.98 27.37
C LEU A 15 15.61 -29.24 26.92
N VAL A 16 15.70 -30.32 27.70
CA VAL A 16 15.00 -31.58 27.42
C VAL A 16 13.49 -31.39 27.57
N VAL A 17 13.04 -30.67 28.61
CA VAL A 17 11.61 -30.35 28.81
C VAL A 17 11.06 -29.49 27.68
N VAL A 18 11.82 -28.48 27.21
CA VAL A 18 11.40 -27.61 26.09
C VAL A 18 11.28 -28.40 24.78
N MET A 19 12.22 -29.30 24.50
CA MET A 19 12.15 -30.12 23.27
C MET A 19 10.99 -31.14 23.30
N VAL A 20 10.67 -31.71 24.46
CA VAL A 20 9.54 -32.64 24.61
C VAL A 20 8.21 -31.91 24.44
N LEU A 21 8.05 -30.71 25.02
CA LEU A 21 6.84 -29.89 24.86
C LEU A 21 6.64 -29.43 23.41
N PHE A 22 7.72 -29.07 22.70
CA PHE A 22 7.65 -28.68 21.30
C PHE A 22 7.24 -29.85 20.39
N SER A 23 7.73 -31.06 20.69
CA SER A 23 7.39 -32.28 19.95
C SER A 23 5.93 -32.69 20.16
N LEU A 24 5.42 -32.59 21.40
CA LEU A 24 4.02 -32.86 21.73
C LEU A 24 3.07 -31.85 21.04
N TYR A 25 3.46 -30.57 20.97
CA TYR A 25 2.68 -29.54 20.26
C TYR A 25 2.55 -29.84 18.75
N GLN A 26 3.64 -30.28 18.10
CA GLN A 26 3.61 -30.66 16.68
C GLN A 26 2.72 -31.88 16.40
N ILE A 27 2.66 -32.84 17.33
CA ILE A 27 1.79 -34.01 17.23
C ILE A 27 0.31 -33.61 17.40
N ILE A 28 -0.01 -32.71 18.34
CA ILE A 28 -1.38 -32.24 18.55
C ILE A 28 -1.90 -31.41 17.34
N CYS A 29 -1.04 -30.60 16.72
CA CYS A 29 -1.39 -29.84 15.51
C CYS A 29 -1.56 -30.72 14.27
N SER A 30 -0.91 -31.88 14.19
CA SER A 30 -1.04 -32.79 13.04
C SER A 30 -2.28 -33.69 13.16
N VAL A 31 -2.71 -34.04 14.37
CA VAL A 31 -3.93 -34.85 14.59
C VAL A 31 -5.22 -34.05 14.38
N THR A 32 -5.19 -32.73 14.61
CA THR A 32 -6.37 -31.85 14.43
C THR A 32 -6.68 -31.48 12.97
N MET A 33 -5.75 -31.74 12.04
CA MET A 33 -5.94 -31.44 10.60
C MET A 33 -6.55 -32.61 9.79
N THR A 34 -6.82 -33.76 10.40
CA THR A 34 -7.22 -34.99 9.68
C THR A 34 -8.70 -35.38 9.74
N THR A 35 -9.62 -34.52 10.21
CA THR A 35 -11.05 -34.85 10.19
C THR A 35 -11.84 -34.08 9.13
N THR A 36 -12.21 -34.84 8.09
CA THR A 36 -13.35 -34.73 7.17
C THR A 36 -13.37 -33.59 6.14
N TYR A 37 -12.88 -33.90 4.93
CA TYR A 37 -13.42 -33.34 3.68
C TYR A 37 -13.92 -34.50 2.81
N ASN A 38 -15.25 -34.65 2.72
CA ASN A 38 -15.91 -35.59 1.82
C ASN A 38 -15.83 -35.06 0.38
N HIS A 39 -15.15 -35.79 -0.49
CA HIS A 39 -15.21 -35.59 -1.94
C HIS A 39 -16.43 -36.31 -2.51
N ASN A 40 -17.35 -35.58 -3.12
CA ASN A 40 -18.23 -36.02 -4.20
C ASN A 40 -19.03 -34.83 -4.74
N GLU A 41 -18.43 -34.02 -5.63
CA GLU A 41 -19.18 -33.24 -6.64
C GLU A 41 -18.35 -33.15 -7.93
N PRO A 42 -18.98 -33.21 -9.12
CA PRO A 42 -18.27 -33.25 -10.40
C PRO A 42 -17.74 -31.88 -10.81
N TYR A 43 -16.51 -31.88 -11.34
CA TYR A 43 -15.78 -30.73 -11.83
C TYR A 43 -16.44 -30.15 -13.10
N MET A 44 -16.98 -28.93 -13.05
CA MET A 44 -17.32 -28.13 -14.22
C MET A 44 -16.20 -27.14 -14.54
N GLU A 45 -15.69 -27.17 -15.77
CA GLU A 45 -14.75 -26.19 -16.33
C GLU A 45 -15.34 -24.77 -16.25
N PRO A 46 -14.58 -23.75 -15.77
CA PRO A 46 -15.06 -22.38 -15.80
C PRO A 46 -14.83 -21.76 -17.18
N GLU A 47 -15.94 -21.45 -17.83
CA GLU A 47 -16.05 -20.68 -19.07
C GLU A 47 -15.33 -19.31 -18.94
N ILE A 48 -14.42 -19.01 -19.87
CA ILE A 48 -13.62 -17.78 -19.89
C ILE A 48 -14.54 -16.59 -20.27
N ARG A 49 -15.00 -15.83 -19.27
CA ARG A 49 -15.70 -14.55 -19.52
C ARG A 49 -14.69 -13.43 -19.74
N HIS A 50 -14.61 -12.94 -20.98
CA HIS A 50 -14.04 -11.64 -21.29
C HIS A 50 -14.91 -10.53 -20.68
N THR A 51 -14.56 -10.01 -19.51
CA THR A 51 -15.17 -8.80 -18.96
C THR A 51 -14.47 -7.55 -19.49
N THR A 52 -15.10 -6.88 -20.45
CA THR A 52 -14.84 -5.47 -20.77
C THR A 52 -15.23 -4.61 -19.55
N LEU A 53 -14.25 -4.03 -18.88
CA LEU A 53 -14.44 -3.16 -17.71
C LEU A 53 -14.78 -1.73 -18.19
N LEU A 54 -16.07 -1.42 -18.31
CA LEU A 54 -16.58 -0.04 -18.29
C LEU A 54 -17.25 0.21 -16.93
N PRO A 55 -16.92 1.29 -16.21
CA PRO A 55 -17.36 1.50 -14.84
C PRO A 55 -18.66 2.31 -14.82
N ASN A 56 -19.72 1.76 -14.25
CA ASN A 56 -20.76 2.62 -13.67
C ASN A 56 -21.43 2.11 -12.40
N THR A 57 -21.10 0.92 -11.86
CA THR A 57 -21.76 0.43 -10.64
C THR A 57 -20.96 -0.53 -9.75
N ARG A 58 -19.70 -0.87 -10.06
CA ARG A 58 -18.90 -1.70 -9.13
C ARG A 58 -18.22 -0.80 -8.10
N LEU A 59 -18.67 -0.88 -6.85
CA LEU A 59 -17.91 -0.39 -5.68
C LEU A 59 -16.46 -0.84 -5.78
N LEU A 60 -15.54 0.13 -5.79
CA LEU A 60 -14.11 -0.12 -5.67
C LEU A 60 -13.82 -0.61 -4.24
N PHE A 61 -12.81 -1.45 -4.08
CA PHE A 61 -12.37 -1.99 -2.78
C PHE A 61 -13.44 -2.79 -2.00
N PRO A 62 -13.86 -3.98 -2.47
CA PRO A 62 -14.77 -4.88 -1.74
C PRO A 62 -14.57 -5.00 -0.23
N ALA A 63 -13.32 -4.94 0.26
CA ALA A 63 -13.01 -4.95 1.70
C ALA A 63 -13.78 -3.90 2.55
N ILE A 64 -14.15 -2.75 1.99
CA ILE A 64 -14.87 -1.70 2.74
C ILE A 64 -16.39 -1.97 2.87
N ARG A 65 -16.93 -2.97 2.15
CA ARG A 65 -18.39 -3.26 2.13
C ARG A 65 -18.95 -3.72 3.47
N ASN A 66 -18.13 -4.36 4.29
CA ASN A 66 -18.56 -4.94 5.58
C ASN A 66 -18.24 -4.03 6.78
N MET A 67 -17.77 -2.80 6.55
CA MET A 67 -17.34 -1.92 7.64
C MET A 67 -18.53 -1.26 8.33
N THR A 68 -18.67 -1.45 9.64
CA THR A 68 -19.67 -0.73 10.45
C THR A 68 -19.10 0.62 10.91
N PHE A 69 -19.33 1.67 10.11
CA PHE A 69 -18.69 2.99 10.25
C PHE A 69 -18.73 3.60 11.66
N ASN A 70 -19.87 3.52 12.35
CA ASN A 70 -20.05 4.24 13.61
C ASN A 70 -19.29 3.61 14.80
N LYS A 71 -18.98 2.31 14.76
CA LYS A 71 -18.32 1.63 15.89
C LYS A 71 -16.80 1.86 15.90
N ASN A 72 -16.16 1.90 14.74
CA ASN A 72 -14.70 1.90 14.64
C ASN A 72 -14.09 3.29 14.47
N ILE A 73 -14.87 4.32 14.12
CA ILE A 73 -14.33 5.68 13.86
C ILE A 73 -13.60 6.30 15.07
N SER A 74 -14.01 5.93 16.30
CA SER A 74 -13.41 6.42 17.54
C SER A 74 -12.07 5.75 17.89
N LEU A 75 -11.70 4.68 17.18
CA LEU A 75 -10.45 3.93 17.37
C LEU A 75 -9.35 4.37 16.40
N ILE A 76 -9.71 5.04 15.31
CA ILE A 76 -8.79 5.51 14.27
C ILE A 76 -7.79 6.53 14.81
N GLY A 77 -6.50 6.30 14.53
CA GLY A 77 -5.40 7.18 14.94
C GLY A 77 -5.02 7.07 16.42
N LYS A 78 -5.62 6.16 17.19
CA LYS A 78 -5.11 5.84 18.53
C LYS A 78 -3.83 5.04 18.39
N MET A 79 -2.72 5.59 18.88
CA MET A 79 -1.47 4.83 18.97
C MET A 79 -1.64 3.70 19.97
N GLN A 80 -1.42 2.45 19.56
CA GLN A 80 -1.16 1.38 20.51
C GLN A 80 0.19 1.69 21.15
N THR A 81 0.23 1.75 22.49
CA THR A 81 1.38 2.21 23.29
C THR A 81 2.64 1.34 23.17
N THR A 82 2.66 0.33 22.30
CA THR A 82 3.71 -0.68 22.23
C THR A 82 4.57 -0.60 20.98
N TYR A 83 4.37 0.37 20.07
CA TYR A 83 5.15 0.46 18.83
C TYR A 83 6.67 0.61 19.03
N PHE A 84 7.12 1.09 20.21
CA PHE A 84 8.54 1.35 20.46
C PHE A 84 9.11 0.73 21.75
N ASP A 85 8.30 0.13 22.64
CA ASP A 85 8.74 -0.26 23.98
C ASP A 85 9.26 -1.71 24.11
N ASP A 86 9.05 -2.57 23.10
CA ASP A 86 9.42 -4.00 23.16
C ASP A 86 10.41 -4.38 22.04
N MET A 87 11.58 -3.74 22.01
CA MET A 87 12.61 -3.93 20.99
C MET A 87 13.84 -4.66 21.53
N SER A 88 13.67 -5.96 21.86
CA SER A 88 14.76 -6.87 22.20
C SER A 88 14.82 -8.07 21.24
N TYR A 89 15.00 -7.87 19.93
CA TYR A 89 15.59 -8.85 18.99
C TYR A 89 16.02 -8.17 17.68
N SER A 90 17.11 -8.65 17.08
CA SER A 90 17.68 -8.19 15.80
C SER A 90 16.74 -8.50 14.61
N ASN A 91 15.93 -7.57 14.08
CA ASN A 91 15.06 -7.91 12.93
C ASN A 91 14.67 -6.73 12.03
N LEU A 92 14.92 -6.89 10.72
CA LEU A 92 14.51 -5.98 9.65
C LEU A 92 13.00 -5.66 9.69
N PHE A 93 12.18 -6.61 10.14
CA PHE A 93 10.74 -6.44 10.33
C PHE A 93 10.41 -5.20 11.16
N MET A 94 11.16 -4.94 12.24
CA MET A 94 10.92 -3.82 13.16
C MET A 94 10.92 -2.45 12.47
N TYR A 95 11.77 -2.27 11.46
CA TYR A 95 11.86 -1.02 10.71
C TYR A 95 10.76 -0.87 9.65
N PHE A 96 10.23 -1.99 9.16
CA PHE A 96 9.30 -2.05 8.04
C PHE A 96 7.91 -2.53 8.47
N GLN A 97 7.56 -2.43 9.75
CA GLN A 97 6.26 -2.85 10.25
C GLN A 97 5.14 -2.01 9.64
N PRO A 98 3.95 -2.58 9.41
CA PRO A 98 2.78 -1.80 9.06
C PRO A 98 2.49 -0.74 10.12
N ILE A 99 2.35 0.52 9.68
CA ILE A 99 2.13 1.69 10.56
C ILE A 99 0.63 1.94 10.78
N ILE A 100 -0.21 1.37 9.90
CA ILE A 100 -1.66 1.50 9.92
C ILE A 100 -2.32 0.17 10.30
N THR A 101 -3.36 0.25 11.11
CA THR A 101 -4.21 -0.91 11.44
C THR A 101 -5.12 -1.27 10.26
N PRO A 102 -5.71 -2.48 10.22
CA PRO A 102 -6.69 -2.83 9.20
C PRO A 102 -7.89 -1.86 9.13
N ASP A 103 -8.36 -1.37 10.28
CA ASP A 103 -9.45 -0.38 10.32
C ASP A 103 -9.02 0.96 9.73
N GLU A 104 -7.82 1.44 10.05
CA GLU A 104 -7.28 2.69 9.50
C GLU A 104 -7.09 2.60 7.99
N ARG A 105 -6.59 1.46 7.52
CA ARG A 105 -6.49 1.15 6.10
C ARG A 105 -7.85 1.15 5.41
N ASN A 106 -8.87 0.54 6.02
CA ASN A 106 -10.23 0.53 5.45
C ASN A 106 -10.84 1.95 5.39
N PHE A 107 -10.61 2.79 6.40
CA PHE A 107 -11.02 4.20 6.37
C PHE A 107 -10.28 5.01 5.28
N MET A 108 -9.00 4.73 5.08
CA MET A 108 -8.22 5.33 4.00
C MET A 108 -8.78 4.94 2.63
N LEU A 109 -9.09 3.66 2.40
CA LEU A 109 -9.69 3.18 1.15
C LEU A 109 -11.11 3.70 0.94
N LEU A 110 -11.92 3.88 1.99
CA LEU A 110 -13.21 4.58 1.89
C LEU A 110 -13.02 6.03 1.40
N THR A 111 -12.08 6.73 2.02
CA THR A 111 -11.79 8.12 1.69
C THR A 111 -11.34 8.22 0.24
N PHE A 112 -10.52 7.27 -0.20
CA PHE A 112 -10.07 7.19 -1.58
C PHE A 112 -11.21 6.85 -2.55
N ASP A 113 -12.04 5.84 -2.28
CA ASP A 113 -13.22 5.52 -3.10
C ASP A 113 -14.14 6.73 -3.28
N THR A 114 -14.38 7.49 -2.21
CA THR A 114 -15.19 8.70 -2.27
C THR A 114 -14.55 9.76 -3.17
N PHE A 115 -13.24 9.96 -3.06
CA PHE A 115 -12.47 10.84 -3.94
C PHE A 115 -12.58 10.40 -5.41
N ILE A 116 -12.42 9.10 -5.68
CA ILE A 116 -12.46 8.54 -7.05
C ILE A 116 -13.84 8.78 -7.67
N ARG A 117 -14.92 8.46 -6.95
CA ARG A 117 -16.29 8.66 -7.43
C ARG A 117 -16.59 10.14 -7.73
N ALA A 118 -16.08 11.04 -6.89
CA ALA A 118 -16.21 12.47 -7.11
C ALA A 118 -15.43 12.97 -8.34
N CYS A 119 -14.23 12.43 -8.57
CA CYS A 119 -13.46 12.75 -9.77
C CYS A 119 -14.15 12.23 -11.04
N GLN A 120 -14.66 11.00 -11.00
CA GLN A 120 -15.41 10.39 -12.11
C GLN A 120 -16.67 11.18 -12.47
N SER A 121 -17.48 11.55 -11.47
CA SER A 121 -18.72 12.29 -11.72
C SER A 121 -18.49 13.70 -12.27
N ALA A 122 -17.33 14.29 -11.99
CA ALA A 122 -16.95 15.62 -12.45
C ALA A 122 -15.98 15.64 -13.64
N ASN A 123 -15.69 14.48 -14.24
CA ASN A 123 -14.71 14.33 -15.32
C ASN A 123 -13.33 14.94 -14.99
N ILE A 124 -12.87 14.74 -13.75
CA ILE A 124 -11.57 15.15 -13.27
C ILE A 124 -10.60 13.99 -13.46
N THR A 125 -9.55 14.22 -14.22
CA THR A 125 -8.49 13.22 -14.41
C THR A 125 -7.51 13.27 -13.24
N TYR A 126 -7.24 12.10 -12.65
CA TYR A 126 -6.21 11.91 -11.65
C TYR A 126 -5.36 10.69 -12.00
N PHE A 127 -4.17 10.59 -11.42
CA PHE A 127 -3.38 9.37 -11.44
C PHE A 127 -2.62 9.18 -10.12
N LEU A 128 -2.25 7.93 -9.81
CA LEU A 128 -1.45 7.63 -8.61
C LEU A 128 -0.09 8.31 -8.70
N TYR A 129 0.36 8.87 -7.59
CA TYR A 129 1.59 9.66 -7.52
C TYR A 129 2.52 9.18 -6.41
N GLY A 130 3.78 9.62 -6.41
CA GLY A 130 4.72 9.39 -5.30
C GLY A 130 4.81 7.95 -4.79
N GLY A 131 4.72 7.80 -3.46
CA GLY A 131 4.80 6.50 -2.77
C GLY A 131 3.66 5.57 -3.18
N THR A 132 2.49 6.13 -3.47
CA THR A 132 1.31 5.39 -3.94
C THR A 132 1.52 4.78 -5.32
N LEU A 133 2.13 5.52 -6.27
CA LEU A 133 2.50 4.98 -7.59
C LEU A 133 3.55 3.87 -7.46
N LEU A 134 4.54 4.06 -6.59
CA LEU A 134 5.54 3.04 -6.29
C LEU A 134 4.90 1.79 -5.69
N GLY A 135 3.92 1.96 -4.81
CA GLY A 135 3.12 0.90 -4.23
C GLY A 135 2.35 0.10 -5.28
N ALA A 136 1.65 0.76 -6.21
CA ALA A 136 1.00 0.12 -7.34
C ALA A 136 2.00 -0.75 -8.14
N TYR A 137 3.17 -0.17 -8.46
CA TYR A 137 4.22 -0.86 -9.21
C TYR A 137 4.87 -2.02 -8.45
N ARG A 138 5.06 -1.90 -7.14
CA ARG A 138 5.90 -2.82 -6.35
C ARG A 138 5.09 -3.85 -5.57
N HIS A 139 3.87 -3.52 -5.17
CA HIS A 139 3.05 -4.29 -4.23
C HIS A 139 1.62 -4.55 -4.73
N HIS A 140 1.23 -4.01 -5.89
CA HIS A 140 -0.17 -3.95 -6.33
C HIS A 140 -1.09 -3.33 -5.26
N GLY A 141 -0.62 -2.31 -4.53
CA GLY A 141 -1.34 -1.72 -3.40
C GLY A 141 -0.48 -0.73 -2.62
N ILE A 142 -0.94 -0.29 -1.45
CA ILE A 142 -0.18 0.59 -0.55
C ILE A 142 1.12 -0.12 -0.15
N ILE A 143 2.23 0.62 -0.08
CA ILE A 143 3.49 0.06 0.45
C ILE A 143 3.21 -0.40 1.90
N PRO A 144 3.61 -1.63 2.30
CA PRO A 144 3.11 -2.21 3.55
C PRO A 144 3.39 -1.42 4.83
N TRP A 145 4.35 -0.51 4.81
CA TRP A 145 4.78 0.36 5.91
C TRP A 145 4.57 1.85 5.61
N ASP A 146 3.65 2.17 4.72
CA ASP A 146 3.26 3.52 4.34
C ASP A 146 1.89 3.85 4.94
N ASP A 147 1.61 5.14 5.18
CA ASP A 147 0.46 5.57 5.98
C ASP A 147 -0.45 6.61 5.31
N ASP A 148 -0.31 6.82 4.00
CA ASP A 148 -1.14 7.72 3.21
C ASP A 148 -1.32 7.28 1.74
N ILE A 149 -2.07 8.09 0.98
CA ILE A 149 -2.31 7.92 -0.45
C ILE A 149 -2.09 9.26 -1.14
N ASP A 150 -1.28 9.26 -2.19
CA ASP A 150 -0.93 10.39 -3.02
C ASP A 150 -1.57 10.27 -4.42
N VAL A 151 -2.19 11.36 -4.86
CA VAL A 151 -2.71 11.49 -6.22
C VAL A 151 -2.30 12.82 -6.85
N MET A 152 -2.13 12.81 -8.17
CA MET A 152 -1.82 14.00 -8.94
C MET A 152 -2.95 14.35 -9.91
N LEU A 153 -3.31 15.63 -9.97
CA LEU A 153 -4.40 16.18 -10.79
C LEU A 153 -3.92 17.41 -11.55
N ASN A 154 -4.60 17.77 -12.65
CA ASN A 154 -4.22 18.92 -13.46
C ASN A 154 -4.57 20.24 -12.75
N TYR A 155 -3.60 21.14 -12.62
CA TYR A 155 -3.81 22.47 -12.04
C TYR A 155 -4.85 23.31 -12.79
N SER A 156 -5.02 23.11 -14.10
CA SER A 156 -6.07 23.79 -14.88
C SER A 156 -7.48 23.50 -14.36
N GLN A 157 -7.71 22.33 -13.74
CA GLN A 157 -9.00 21.93 -13.15
C GLN A 157 -9.13 22.34 -11.68
N LYS A 158 -8.18 23.09 -11.10
CA LYS A 158 -8.12 23.42 -9.66
C LYS A 158 -9.42 23.94 -9.08
N GLN A 159 -10.11 24.84 -9.79
CA GLN A 159 -11.37 25.41 -9.29
C GLN A 159 -12.48 24.35 -9.25
N THR A 160 -12.61 23.54 -10.30
CA THR A 160 -13.57 22.42 -10.36
C THR A 160 -13.27 21.40 -9.27
N ILE A 161 -12.01 21.01 -9.09
CA ILE A 161 -11.57 20.10 -8.01
C ILE A 161 -11.99 20.66 -6.64
N ARG A 162 -11.73 21.94 -6.38
CA ARG A 162 -12.09 22.59 -5.12
C ARG A 162 -13.60 22.57 -4.89
N THR A 163 -14.39 22.95 -5.90
CA THR A 163 -15.85 22.99 -5.81
C THR A 163 -16.43 21.60 -5.57
N VAL A 164 -15.97 20.59 -6.31
CA VAL A 164 -16.50 19.23 -6.21
C VAL A 164 -16.17 18.61 -4.86
N LEU A 165 -14.88 18.61 -4.47
CA LEU A 165 -14.45 17.91 -3.26
C LEU A 165 -14.91 18.61 -1.97
N SER A 166 -15.07 19.94 -1.97
CA SER A 166 -15.54 20.67 -0.77
C SER A 166 -17.02 20.45 -0.47
N ASN A 167 -17.82 20.03 -1.46
CA ASN A 167 -19.27 19.87 -1.35
C ASN A 167 -19.71 18.43 -1.05
N ILE A 168 -18.76 17.51 -0.81
CA ILE A 168 -19.09 16.12 -0.50
C ILE A 168 -19.57 16.02 0.96
N PRO A 169 -20.78 15.47 1.22
CA PRO A 169 -21.27 15.27 2.58
C PRO A 169 -20.29 14.44 3.41
N ASN A 170 -20.09 14.80 4.69
CA ASN A 170 -19.15 14.15 5.63
C ASN A 170 -17.65 14.26 5.29
N PHE A 171 -17.25 14.77 4.12
CA PHE A 171 -15.84 14.91 3.72
C PHE A 171 -15.41 16.37 3.62
N GLY A 172 -14.18 16.65 4.06
CA GLY A 172 -13.56 17.97 4.03
C GLY A 172 -12.40 18.01 3.05
N LEU A 173 -12.14 19.21 2.52
CA LEU A 173 -10.97 19.51 1.71
C LEU A 173 -10.18 20.64 2.37
N PHE A 174 -8.98 20.34 2.85
CA PHE A 174 -8.01 21.35 3.25
C PHE A 174 -7.10 21.65 2.07
N SER A 175 -7.18 22.86 1.52
CA SER A 175 -6.56 23.22 0.24
C SER A 175 -5.71 24.49 0.36
N PRO A 176 -4.60 24.42 1.10
CA PRO A 176 -3.68 25.54 1.34
C PRO A 176 -3.01 26.04 0.05
N TYR A 177 -2.48 27.26 0.10
CA TYR A 177 -1.71 27.83 -1.00
C TYR A 177 -0.31 27.19 -1.08
N LYS A 178 0.14 26.84 -2.31
CA LYS A 178 1.47 26.29 -2.61
C LYS A 178 1.89 25.06 -1.77
N ARG A 179 0.92 24.25 -1.36
CA ARG A 179 1.11 23.01 -0.60
C ARG A 179 0.14 21.96 -1.13
N GLN A 180 0.39 20.69 -0.82
CA GLN A 180 -0.53 19.61 -1.17
C GLN A 180 -1.88 19.82 -0.45
N TRP A 181 -2.95 19.41 -1.11
CA TRP A 181 -4.29 19.46 -0.55
C TRP A 181 -4.58 18.14 0.18
N LYS A 182 -5.46 18.18 1.17
CA LYS A 182 -5.84 17.01 1.96
C LYS A 182 -7.34 16.79 1.88
N PHE A 183 -7.75 15.63 1.39
CA PHE A 183 -9.16 15.21 1.36
C PHE A 183 -9.40 14.15 2.44
N TYR A 184 -10.37 14.37 3.33
CA TYR A 184 -10.50 13.59 4.56
C TYR A 184 -11.95 13.50 5.05
N HIS A 185 -12.23 12.52 5.92
CA HIS A 185 -13.54 12.39 6.57
C HIS A 185 -13.63 13.31 7.81
N LYS A 186 -14.63 14.21 7.86
CA LYS A 186 -14.81 15.22 8.93
C LYS A 186 -15.11 14.61 10.31
N GLY A 187 -15.74 13.44 10.33
CA GLY A 187 -16.14 12.75 11.57
C GLY A 187 -14.97 12.13 12.37
N LEU A 188 -13.76 12.15 11.82
CA LEU A 188 -12.56 11.65 12.50
C LEU A 188 -12.06 12.65 13.56
N THR A 189 -11.46 12.12 14.63
CA THR A 189 -10.96 12.93 15.77
C THR A 189 -9.44 12.99 15.86
N THR A 190 -8.74 12.43 14.88
CA THR A 190 -7.28 12.48 14.71
C THR A 190 -6.78 13.89 14.46
N LEU A 191 -5.49 14.17 14.70
CA LEU A 191 -4.85 15.45 14.33
C LEU A 191 -5.66 16.68 14.79
N LYS A 192 -6.11 16.70 16.05
CA LYS A 192 -7.03 17.74 16.59
C LYS A 192 -6.52 19.17 16.43
N THR A 193 -5.21 19.36 16.40
CA THR A 193 -4.55 20.66 16.24
C THR A 193 -4.39 21.10 14.78
N LYS A 194 -4.73 20.22 13.82
CA LYS A 194 -4.66 20.49 12.39
C LYS A 194 -6.06 20.82 11.84
N PRO A 195 -6.14 21.56 10.72
CA PRO A 195 -7.42 21.86 10.06
C PRO A 195 -8.02 20.65 9.30
N TYR A 196 -7.34 19.50 9.29
CA TYR A 196 -7.73 18.26 8.59
C TYR A 196 -7.62 17.04 9.52
N ARG A 197 -8.06 15.87 9.04
CA ARG A 197 -8.05 14.60 9.78
C ARG A 197 -7.33 13.52 8.98
N TRP A 198 -6.67 12.60 9.67
CA TRP A 198 -6.04 11.42 9.10
C TRP A 198 -6.90 10.18 9.39
N PRO A 199 -7.02 9.19 8.48
CA PRO A 199 -6.41 9.12 7.15
C PRO A 199 -6.97 10.17 6.17
N PHE A 200 -6.09 10.71 5.33
CA PHE A 200 -6.43 11.63 4.24
C PHE A 200 -5.83 11.14 2.92
N ILE A 201 -6.31 11.70 1.82
CA ILE A 201 -5.68 11.61 0.49
C ILE A 201 -4.92 12.91 0.25
N ASP A 202 -3.63 12.82 0.00
CA ASP A 202 -2.80 13.95 -0.40
C ASP A 202 -2.95 14.17 -1.93
N ILE A 203 -3.35 15.39 -2.27
CA ILE A 203 -3.68 15.81 -3.63
C ILE A 203 -2.65 16.84 -4.08
N PHE A 204 -1.89 16.45 -5.10
CA PHE A 204 -0.89 17.27 -5.77
C PHE A 204 -1.46 17.81 -7.08
N LEU A 205 -1.06 19.02 -7.45
CA LEU A 205 -1.50 19.66 -8.69
C LEU A 205 -0.31 19.85 -9.61
N PHE A 206 -0.36 19.27 -10.81
CA PHE A 206 0.71 19.46 -11.79
C PHE A 206 0.46 20.68 -12.69
N GLY A 207 1.52 21.40 -13.01
CA GLY A 207 1.57 22.33 -14.13
C GLY A 207 2.11 21.62 -15.36
N GLU A 208 1.94 22.21 -16.54
CA GLU A 208 2.35 21.57 -17.79
C GLU A 208 2.73 22.59 -18.87
N ASN A 209 3.57 22.14 -19.80
CA ASN A 209 3.82 22.76 -21.10
C ASN A 209 3.62 21.71 -22.20
N ASP A 210 4.04 21.95 -23.45
CA ASP A 210 3.79 21.02 -24.55
C ASP A 210 4.45 19.64 -24.37
N THR A 211 5.53 19.55 -23.59
CA THR A 211 6.39 18.36 -23.52
C THR A 211 6.47 17.74 -22.13
N HIS A 212 6.23 18.50 -21.06
CA HIS A 212 6.44 18.07 -19.68
C HIS A 212 5.28 18.47 -18.76
N ILE A 213 5.16 17.72 -17.67
CA ILE A 213 4.42 18.12 -16.47
C ILE A 213 5.37 18.24 -15.29
N TRP A 214 5.01 19.04 -14.28
CA TRP A 214 5.78 19.18 -13.05
C TRP A 214 4.86 19.40 -11.85
N ASP A 215 5.31 19.01 -10.66
CA ASP A 215 4.62 19.33 -9.41
C ASP A 215 4.63 20.85 -9.16
N ASN A 216 3.46 21.48 -8.95
CA ASN A 216 3.40 22.93 -8.69
C ASN A 216 3.78 23.34 -7.27
N ILE A 217 4.06 22.39 -6.37
CA ILE A 217 4.61 22.71 -5.05
C ILE A 217 6.05 23.23 -5.26
N PRO A 218 6.40 24.44 -4.77
CA PRO A 218 7.67 25.07 -5.07
C PRO A 218 8.92 24.21 -4.78
N HIS A 219 8.90 23.43 -3.70
CA HIS A 219 10.01 22.56 -3.32
C HIS A 219 10.18 21.32 -4.21
N TYR A 220 9.16 20.93 -4.98
CA TYR A 220 9.19 19.76 -5.85
C TYR A 220 9.26 20.12 -7.34
N LYS A 221 9.05 21.39 -7.67
CA LYS A 221 8.89 21.85 -9.06
C LYS A 221 10.08 21.54 -9.98
N GLU A 222 11.29 21.49 -9.43
CA GLU A 222 12.51 21.22 -10.20
C GLU A 222 12.87 19.72 -10.22
N ASP A 223 12.52 18.99 -9.16
CA ASP A 223 12.89 17.58 -9.00
C ASP A 223 11.83 16.59 -9.52
N PHE A 224 10.56 17.01 -9.55
CA PHE A 224 9.41 16.17 -9.95
C PHE A 224 8.86 16.65 -11.29
N VAL A 225 9.68 16.53 -12.33
CA VAL A 225 9.38 16.90 -13.72
C VAL A 225 9.37 15.64 -14.59
N TYR A 226 8.29 15.43 -15.34
CA TYR A 226 8.10 14.23 -16.16
C TYR A 226 7.74 14.60 -17.59
N LYS A 227 8.21 13.82 -18.56
CA LYS A 227 7.74 13.94 -19.94
C LYS A 227 6.26 13.59 -20.00
N LYS A 228 5.48 14.40 -20.73
CA LYS A 228 4.07 14.08 -20.99
C LYS A 228 3.90 12.74 -21.67
N SER A 229 4.80 12.37 -22.57
CA SER A 229 4.78 11.07 -23.25
C SER A 229 5.01 9.89 -22.31
N ASP A 230 5.68 10.10 -21.17
CA ASP A 230 5.88 9.08 -20.14
C ASP A 230 4.65 8.93 -19.22
N VAL A 231 3.80 9.96 -19.16
CA VAL A 231 2.61 10.03 -18.30
C VAL A 231 1.33 9.68 -19.05
N PHE A 232 1.14 10.25 -20.22
CA PHE A 232 -0.10 10.16 -21.00
C PHE A 232 0.09 9.38 -22.30
N PRO A 233 -0.92 8.61 -22.76
CA PRO A 233 -2.21 8.40 -22.11
C PRO A 233 -2.07 7.57 -20.83
N LEU A 234 -2.96 7.78 -19.85
CA LEU A 234 -2.92 7.00 -18.61
C LEU A 234 -3.24 5.53 -18.88
N GLN A 235 -2.64 4.66 -18.09
CA GLN A 235 -2.94 3.23 -18.03
C GLN A 235 -3.57 2.86 -16.70
N TYR A 236 -4.04 1.62 -16.59
CA TYR A 236 -4.59 1.11 -15.34
C TYR A 236 -3.72 -0.03 -14.80
N ARG A 237 -3.45 0.01 -13.50
CA ARG A 237 -2.69 -1.02 -12.79
C ARG A 237 -3.39 -1.43 -11.50
N PRO A 238 -3.13 -2.66 -11.00
CA PRO A 238 -3.63 -3.09 -9.71
C PRO A 238 -3.17 -2.17 -8.61
N PHE A 239 -4.13 -1.74 -7.82
CA PHE A 239 -3.89 -1.11 -6.54
C PHE A 239 -4.98 -1.60 -5.61
N GLU A 240 -4.58 -2.39 -4.62
CA GLU A 240 -5.49 -3.13 -3.75
C GLU A 240 -6.37 -4.10 -4.55
N GLU A 241 -7.68 -3.87 -4.51
CA GLU A 241 -8.73 -4.63 -5.18
C GLU A 241 -9.34 -3.81 -6.34
N ALA A 242 -8.64 -2.75 -6.80
CA ALA A 242 -9.05 -1.88 -7.89
C ALA A 242 -7.99 -1.83 -9.01
N LEU A 243 -8.43 -1.39 -10.20
CA LEU A 243 -7.56 -0.96 -11.29
C LEU A 243 -7.59 0.57 -11.34
N LEU A 244 -6.45 1.22 -11.09
CA LEU A 244 -6.38 2.67 -10.93
C LEU A 244 -5.47 3.32 -11.97
N PRO A 245 -5.75 4.58 -12.35
CA PRO A 245 -4.99 5.30 -13.36
C PRO A 245 -3.56 5.59 -12.90
N VAL A 246 -2.60 5.29 -13.77
CA VAL A 246 -1.16 5.47 -13.58
C VAL A 246 -0.53 5.96 -14.90
N PRO A 247 0.67 6.56 -14.85
CA PRO A 247 1.45 6.87 -16.05
C PRO A 247 1.58 5.69 -17.03
N CYS A 248 1.60 5.94 -18.35
CA CYS A 248 1.85 4.87 -19.33
C CYS A 248 3.24 4.23 -19.17
N TYR A 249 4.25 5.04 -18.85
CA TYR A 249 5.62 4.60 -18.60
C TYR A 249 5.98 4.75 -17.13
N ILE A 250 5.31 3.96 -16.29
CA ILE A 250 5.46 3.99 -14.84
C ILE A 250 6.93 3.95 -14.40
N LEU A 251 7.76 3.16 -15.07
CA LEU A 251 9.17 3.03 -14.71
C LEU A 251 9.95 4.33 -14.95
N ASN A 252 9.74 5.00 -16.10
CA ASN A 252 10.41 6.26 -16.42
C ASN A 252 10.04 7.35 -15.40
N VAL A 253 8.76 7.39 -15.01
CA VAL A 253 8.28 8.31 -13.96
C VAL A 253 8.93 7.96 -12.62
N LEU A 254 8.88 6.70 -12.19
CA LEU A 254 9.40 6.30 -10.87
C LEU A 254 10.91 6.49 -10.72
N VAL A 255 11.72 6.16 -11.73
CA VAL A 255 13.19 6.28 -11.63
C VAL A 255 13.68 7.72 -11.55
N THR A 256 12.81 8.71 -11.84
CA THR A 256 13.12 10.13 -11.67
C THR A 256 13.34 10.47 -10.19
N ASN A 257 12.58 9.86 -9.27
CA ASN A 257 12.61 10.20 -7.84
C ASN A 257 12.86 9.01 -6.91
N TYR A 258 12.84 7.78 -7.42
CA TYR A 258 12.97 6.56 -6.62
C TYR A 258 14.03 5.60 -7.14
N LEU A 259 14.81 5.06 -6.21
CA LEU A 259 15.59 3.85 -6.44
C LEU A 259 14.67 2.63 -6.31
N ILE A 260 14.11 2.17 -7.43
CA ILE A 260 13.06 1.14 -7.48
C ILE A 260 13.41 -0.19 -6.81
N HIS A 261 14.70 -0.53 -6.65
CA HIS A 261 15.17 -1.75 -6.00
C HIS A 261 15.52 -1.56 -4.51
N VAL A 262 15.42 -0.34 -4.01
CA VAL A 262 15.63 0.04 -2.61
C VAL A 262 14.29 0.22 -1.93
N CYS A 263 14.16 -0.42 -0.77
CA CYS A 263 13.03 -0.28 0.12
C CYS A 263 13.47 0.63 1.27
N SER A 264 12.76 1.74 1.40
CA SER A 264 13.03 2.80 2.37
C SER A 264 11.87 2.86 3.35
N THR A 265 12.19 2.97 4.64
CA THR A 265 11.20 3.29 5.67
C THR A 265 10.64 4.69 5.44
N THR A 266 9.43 4.98 5.89
CA THR A 266 8.84 6.31 5.73
C THR A 266 9.71 7.38 6.42
N ASN A 267 9.84 8.53 5.76
CA ASN A 267 10.50 9.72 6.31
C ASN A 267 9.55 10.60 7.11
N TYR A 268 8.25 10.38 6.99
CA TYR A 268 7.20 11.22 7.56
C TYR A 268 6.01 10.37 7.99
N LEU A 269 5.54 10.56 9.22
CA LEU A 269 4.41 9.83 9.79
C LEU A 269 3.18 10.74 9.73
N HIS A 270 2.32 10.53 8.73
CA HIS A 270 1.11 11.33 8.52
C HIS A 270 0.10 11.17 9.64
N LYS A 271 0.04 9.99 10.27
CA LYS A 271 -0.80 9.74 11.47
C LYS A 271 -0.59 10.77 12.58
N ILE A 272 0.63 11.27 12.73
CA ILE A 272 1.01 12.27 13.76
C ILE A 272 1.53 13.60 13.18
N GLU A 273 1.58 13.74 11.85
CA GLU A 273 2.11 14.92 11.15
C GLU A 273 3.51 15.33 11.62
N ALA A 274 4.42 14.35 11.71
CA ALA A 274 5.79 14.55 12.17
C ALA A 274 6.80 13.72 11.35
N GLY A 275 8.03 14.23 11.24
CA GLY A 275 9.11 13.48 10.61
C GLY A 275 9.49 12.23 11.40
N SER A 276 9.82 11.14 10.71
CA SER A 276 10.30 9.92 11.35
C SER A 276 11.65 10.18 12.04
N PRO A 277 11.86 9.72 13.28
CA PRO A 277 13.16 9.81 13.94
C PRO A 277 14.25 9.12 13.13
N SER A 278 15.44 9.72 13.07
CA SER A 278 16.56 9.26 12.24
C SER A 278 16.98 7.81 12.52
N ILE A 279 16.81 7.36 13.77
CA ILE A 279 17.13 5.99 14.19
C ILE A 279 16.27 4.92 13.48
N TYR A 280 15.07 5.29 13.04
CA TYR A 280 14.14 4.40 12.34
C TYR A 280 14.27 4.48 10.83
N LYS A 281 15.04 5.45 10.30
CA LYS A 281 15.26 5.58 8.85
C LYS A 281 16.22 4.52 8.35
N LYS A 282 15.75 3.61 7.49
CA LYS A 282 16.55 2.55 6.88
C LYS A 282 16.31 2.45 5.39
N ASN A 283 17.39 2.22 4.65
CA ASN A 283 17.38 1.82 3.26
C ASN A 283 17.95 0.41 3.15
N VAL A 284 17.19 -0.50 2.54
CA VAL A 284 17.64 -1.86 2.28
C VAL A 284 17.33 -2.28 0.85
N SER A 285 18.05 -3.27 0.33
CA SER A 285 17.60 -3.94 -0.89
C SER A 285 16.21 -4.55 -0.64
N CYS A 286 15.25 -4.28 -1.52
CA CYS A 286 13.91 -4.85 -1.42
C CYS A 286 13.92 -6.39 -1.41
N LYS A 287 14.95 -7.03 -1.97
CA LYS A 287 15.12 -8.49 -1.91
C LYS A 287 15.10 -9.02 -0.48
N LYS A 288 15.59 -8.26 0.50
CA LYS A 288 15.57 -8.64 1.93
C LYS A 288 14.16 -8.70 2.52
N LEU A 289 13.15 -8.16 1.82
CA LEU A 289 11.76 -8.09 2.26
C LEU A 289 10.83 -9.05 1.50
N TYR A 290 11.33 -9.79 0.50
CA TYR A 290 10.51 -10.72 -0.32
C TYR A 290 9.90 -11.89 0.47
N ALA A 291 10.51 -12.26 1.59
CA ALA A 291 9.97 -13.28 2.49
C ALA A 291 8.88 -12.74 3.43
N ILE A 292 8.80 -11.42 3.60
CA ILE A 292 7.97 -10.76 4.61
C ILE A 292 6.72 -10.14 3.97
N TYR A 293 6.89 -9.52 2.80
CA TYR A 293 5.81 -8.80 2.12
C TYR A 293 5.60 -9.30 0.69
N PRO A 294 4.39 -9.13 0.14
CA PRO A 294 4.12 -9.35 -1.28
C PRO A 294 4.86 -8.33 -2.17
N PHE A 295 5.52 -8.81 -3.22
CA PHE A 295 6.15 -7.99 -4.26
C PHE A 295 5.74 -8.43 -5.66
N VAL A 296 5.70 -7.47 -6.57
CA VAL A 296 5.35 -7.70 -7.98
C VAL A 296 6.59 -8.09 -8.77
N PHE A 297 6.47 -9.20 -9.48
CA PHE A 297 7.47 -9.72 -10.41
C PHE A 297 6.88 -9.67 -11.81
N ARG A 298 7.68 -9.20 -12.78
CA ARG A 298 7.23 -8.96 -14.14
C ARG A 298 7.92 -9.90 -15.11
N HIS A 299 7.15 -10.48 -16.02
CA HIS A 299 7.65 -11.22 -17.17
C HIS A 299 7.05 -10.60 -18.43
N GLN A 300 7.90 -10.08 -19.31
CA GLN A 300 7.46 -9.45 -20.55
C GLN A 300 7.33 -10.49 -21.66
N THR A 301 6.29 -10.38 -22.48
CA THR A 301 6.10 -11.12 -23.72
C THR A 301 6.18 -10.17 -24.92
N SER A 302 5.86 -10.63 -26.13
CA SER A 302 5.78 -9.77 -27.32
C SER A 302 4.77 -8.64 -27.13
N ASP A 303 3.59 -8.95 -26.58
CA ASP A 303 2.41 -8.07 -26.60
C ASP A 303 1.81 -7.79 -25.22
N SER A 304 2.33 -8.45 -24.17
CA SER A 304 1.82 -8.29 -22.81
C SER A 304 2.92 -8.29 -21.74
N VAL A 305 2.56 -7.81 -20.56
CA VAL A 305 3.36 -7.95 -19.34
C VAL A 305 2.54 -8.78 -18.36
N VAL A 306 3.11 -9.90 -17.93
CA VAL A 306 2.54 -10.69 -16.83
C VAL A 306 3.12 -10.14 -15.53
N GLU A 307 2.26 -9.60 -14.68
CA GLU A 307 2.60 -9.16 -13.33
C GLU A 307 2.13 -10.20 -12.31
N SER A 308 3.07 -10.81 -11.60
CA SER A 308 2.83 -11.80 -10.55
C SER A 308 3.17 -11.20 -9.18
N LEU A 309 2.17 -11.06 -8.32
CA LEU A 309 2.38 -10.72 -6.91
C LEU A 309 2.82 -11.99 -6.17
N LYS A 310 4.03 -11.98 -5.59
CA LYS A 310 4.59 -13.12 -4.88
C LYS A 310 5.01 -12.75 -3.46
N MET A 311 4.88 -13.68 -2.54
CA MET A 311 5.39 -13.58 -1.17
C MET A 311 6.03 -14.90 -0.79
N ASN A 312 7.25 -14.85 -0.23
CA ASN A 312 8.02 -16.03 0.14
C ASN A 312 8.12 -17.07 -1.00
N GLY A 313 8.38 -16.60 -2.23
CA GLY A 313 8.50 -17.43 -3.43
C GLY A 313 7.18 -17.93 -4.02
N ARG A 314 6.06 -17.82 -3.31
CA ARG A 314 4.74 -18.28 -3.76
C ARG A 314 3.98 -17.16 -4.47
N THR A 315 3.39 -17.47 -5.62
CA THR A 315 2.50 -16.55 -6.34
C THR A 315 1.16 -16.46 -5.61
N ILE A 316 0.78 -15.25 -5.17
CA ILE A 316 -0.51 -14.95 -4.56
C ILE A 316 -1.56 -14.71 -5.65
N ARG A 317 -1.20 -13.88 -6.64
CA ARG A 317 -2.04 -13.57 -7.81
C ARG A 317 -1.16 -13.21 -8.99
N SER A 318 -1.66 -13.45 -10.20
CA SER A 318 -1.05 -12.97 -11.43
C SER A 318 -2.10 -12.31 -12.30
N MET A 319 -1.64 -11.38 -13.14
CA MET A 319 -2.49 -10.74 -14.13
C MET A 319 -1.68 -10.43 -15.37
N THR A 320 -2.31 -10.62 -16.53
CA THR A 320 -1.76 -10.22 -17.82
C THR A 320 -2.26 -8.83 -18.15
N LEU A 321 -1.32 -7.91 -18.37
CA LEU A 321 -1.59 -6.54 -18.74
C LEU A 321 -1.10 -6.28 -20.17
N PRO A 322 -1.76 -5.40 -20.91
CA PRO A 322 -1.27 -5.00 -22.22
C PRO A 322 0.12 -4.37 -22.10
N LYS A 323 1.02 -4.76 -23.01
CA LYS A 323 2.33 -4.13 -23.16
C LYS A 323 2.12 -2.87 -23.96
N TYR A 324 2.34 -1.74 -23.33
CA TYR A 324 2.37 -0.47 -24.03
C TYR A 324 3.82 -0.01 -24.04
N TYR A 325 4.25 0.26 -25.28
CA TYR A 325 5.58 0.74 -25.64
C TYR A 325 5.90 2.00 -24.94
#